data_AF-A0AAJ2E6H7-F1
#
_entry.id   AF-A0AAJ2E6H7-F1
#
_cell.length_a   1.000
_cell.length_b   1.000
_cell.length_c   1.000
_cell.angle_alpha   90.00
_cell.angle_beta   90.00
_cell.angle_gamma   90.00
#
_symmetry.space_group_name_H-M   'P 1'
#
loop_
_entity.id
_entity.type
_entity.pdbx_description
1 polymer ?
#
loop_
_entity_poly.entity_id
_entity_poly.type
_entity_poly.pdbx_seq_one_letter_code
_entity_poly.pdbx_strand_id
1 'polypeptide(L)'
;MAAGLRKQESYALITVSLAWCALDQAHDDDKRRLAEQDLRASIERLDMIQEAIRKALPYSGGFTRCASCRNIFSDEGSYLAHWAYIQGEVTCVFLPPLLIALGFIVEEHKIGERSSPDYVLRHPLFVT
;
A
#
# COMPACT_ATOMS: atom_id res chain seq x y z
N MET A 1 17.44 11.18 -11.48
CA MET A 1 16.21 10.39 -11.79
C MET A 1 15.59 9.77 -10.55
N ALA A 2 16.33 9.01 -9.74
CA ALA A 2 15.83 8.35 -8.51
C ALA A 2 15.06 9.26 -7.54
N ALA A 3 15.60 10.45 -7.24
CA ALA A 3 14.97 11.41 -6.33
C ALA A 3 13.62 11.95 -6.84
N GLY A 4 13.44 12.04 -8.16
CA GLY A 4 12.18 12.49 -8.78
C GLY A 4 11.09 11.43 -8.64
N LEU A 5 11.43 10.15 -8.88
CA LEU A 5 10.50 9.03 -8.74
C LEU A 5 10.06 8.82 -7.28
N ARG A 6 10.98 8.87 -6.31
CA ARG A 6 10.63 8.78 -4.88
C ARG A 6 9.73 9.94 -4.42
N LYS A 7 9.90 11.14 -4.98
CA LYS A 7 8.99 12.26 -4.73
C LYS A 7 7.60 11.99 -5.32
N GLN A 8 7.52 11.44 -6.53
CA GLN A 8 6.25 11.05 -7.16
C GLN A 8 5.54 9.94 -6.37
N GLU A 9 6.27 8.94 -5.89
CA GLU A 9 5.74 7.90 -4.99
C GLU A 9 5.15 8.50 -3.72
N SER A 10 5.87 9.43 -3.08
CA SER A 10 5.38 10.11 -1.88
C SER A 10 4.07 10.87 -2.15
N TYR A 11 3.97 11.55 -3.30
CA TYR A 11 2.72 12.20 -3.71
C TYR A 11 1.60 11.20 -3.98
N ALA A 12 1.89 10.09 -4.68
CA ALA A 12 0.89 9.07 -4.98
C ALA A 12 0.35 8.41 -3.70
N LEU A 13 1.21 8.15 -2.70
CA LEU A 13 0.79 7.67 -1.38
C LEU A 13 -0.14 8.67 -0.66
N ILE A 14 0.15 9.98 -0.77
CA ILE A 14 -0.74 11.02 -0.25
C ILE A 14 -2.08 11.01 -1.01
N THR A 15 -2.07 10.88 -2.33
CA THR A 15 -3.30 10.80 -3.14
C THR A 15 -4.16 9.60 -2.77
N VAL A 16 -3.57 8.42 -2.60
CA VAL A 16 -4.29 7.22 -2.10
C VAL A 16 -4.89 7.50 -0.71
N SER A 17 -4.14 8.17 0.17
CA SER A 17 -4.64 8.55 1.51
C SER A 17 -5.86 9.46 1.41
N LEU A 18 -5.82 10.47 0.53
CA LEU A 18 -6.91 11.43 0.35
C LEU A 18 -8.14 10.77 -0.28
N ALA A 19 -7.95 9.92 -1.29
CA ALA A 19 -9.04 9.19 -1.94
C ALA A 19 -9.72 8.22 -0.95
N TRP A 20 -8.94 7.55 -0.10
CA TRP A 20 -9.48 6.73 0.98
C TRP A 20 -10.33 7.54 1.95
N CYS A 21 -9.83 8.69 2.41
CA CYS A 21 -10.60 9.58 3.29
C CYS A 21 -11.89 10.08 2.63
N ALA A 22 -11.86 10.38 1.33
CA ALA A 22 -13.05 10.78 0.58
C ALA A 22 -14.08 9.65 0.50
N LEU A 23 -13.63 8.41 0.30
CA LEU A 23 -14.50 7.23 0.29
C LEU A 23 -15.14 6.98 1.66
N ASP A 24 -14.36 7.09 2.74
CA ASP A 24 -14.84 6.92 4.12
C ASP A 24 -15.93 7.96 4.50
N GLN A 25 -15.82 9.18 3.95
CA GLN A 25 -16.77 10.27 4.17
C GLN A 25 -17.96 10.25 3.19
N ALA A 26 -17.95 9.40 2.17
CA ALA A 26 -19.01 9.31 1.18
C ALA A 26 -20.16 8.44 1.70
N HIS A 27 -21.21 9.09 2.20
CA HIS A 27 -22.42 8.41 2.71
C HIS A 27 -23.54 8.25 1.67
N ASP A 28 -23.37 8.83 0.48
CA ASP A 28 -24.31 8.75 -0.63
C ASP A 28 -23.78 7.77 -1.68
N ASP A 29 -24.63 6.90 -2.22
CA ASP A 29 -24.22 5.78 -3.08
C ASP A 29 -23.49 6.26 -4.35
N ASP A 30 -23.94 7.35 -4.97
CA ASP A 30 -23.28 7.90 -6.16
C ASP A 30 -21.92 8.51 -5.83
N LYS A 31 -21.82 9.22 -4.70
CA LYS A 31 -20.53 9.76 -4.21
C LYS A 31 -19.58 8.65 -3.81
N ARG A 32 -20.07 7.58 -3.18
CA ARG A 32 -19.27 6.43 -2.77
C ARG A 32 -18.69 5.75 -3.99
N ARG A 33 -19.50 5.46 -5.00
CA ARG A 33 -19.05 4.87 -6.27
C ARG A 33 -17.98 5.72 -6.96
N LEU A 34 -18.14 7.05 -6.97
CA LEU A 34 -17.13 7.95 -7.54
C LEU A 34 -15.83 7.90 -6.72
N ALA A 35 -15.92 7.94 -5.38
CA ALA A 35 -14.76 7.86 -4.51
C ALA A 35 -14.02 6.50 -4.61
N GLU A 36 -14.73 5.40 -4.83
CA GLU A 36 -14.13 4.08 -5.11
C GLU A 36 -13.36 4.07 -6.43
N GLN A 37 -13.91 4.68 -7.48
CA GLN A 37 -13.24 4.83 -8.76
C GLN A 37 -11.97 5.67 -8.62
N ASP A 38 -12.04 6.78 -7.88
CA ASP A 38 -10.89 7.65 -7.62
C ASP A 38 -9.82 6.94 -6.79
N LEU A 39 -10.22 6.18 -5.76
CA LEU A 39 -9.30 5.37 -4.96
C LEU A 39 -8.61 4.31 -5.80
N ARG A 40 -9.37 3.60 -6.63
CA ARG A 40 -8.84 2.59 -7.55
C ARG A 40 -7.82 3.21 -8.50
N ALA A 41 -8.17 4.29 -9.18
CA ALA A 41 -7.27 4.98 -10.11
C ALA A 41 -6.00 5.48 -9.40
N SER A 42 -6.12 5.91 -8.14
CA SER A 42 -4.98 6.33 -7.32
C SER A 42 -4.05 5.17 -6.96
N ILE A 43 -4.60 4.00 -6.62
CA ILE A 43 -3.83 2.78 -6.35
C ILE A 43 -3.15 2.27 -7.62
N GLU A 44 -3.86 2.23 -8.77
CA GLU A 44 -3.28 1.86 -10.07
C GLU A 44 -2.14 2.81 -10.47
N ARG A 45 -2.30 4.12 -10.20
CA ARG A 45 -1.24 5.10 -10.44
C ARG A 45 -0.02 4.87 -9.54
N LEU A 46 -0.24 4.55 -8.27
CA LEU A 46 0.84 4.22 -7.35
C LEU A 46 1.59 2.96 -7.80
N ASP A 47 0.86 1.93 -8.24
CA ASP A 47 1.45 0.69 -8.77
C ASP A 47 2.37 0.97 -9.97
N MET A 48 1.91 1.76 -10.95
CA MET A 48 2.74 2.15 -12.09
C MET A 48 4.03 2.89 -11.69
N ILE A 49 3.95 3.77 -10.68
CA ILE A 49 5.13 4.50 -10.18
C ILE A 49 6.10 3.55 -9.48
N GLN A 50 5.59 2.64 -8.66
CA GLN A 50 6.38 1.64 -7.94
C GLN A 50 7.01 0.61 -8.88
N GLU A 51 6.30 0.18 -9.92
CA GLU A 51 6.87 -0.62 -11.00
C GLU A 51 8.00 0.13 -11.74
N ALA A 52 7.82 1.42 -12.03
CA ALA A 52 8.86 2.24 -12.64
C ALA A 52 10.09 2.39 -11.72
N ILE A 53 9.89 2.53 -10.41
CA ILE A 53 10.96 2.57 -9.41
C ILE A 53 11.73 1.25 -9.40
N ARG A 54 11.06 0.11 -9.32
CA ARG A 54 11.69 -1.23 -9.35
C ARG A 54 12.52 -1.46 -10.62
N LYS A 55 12.02 -1.01 -11.77
CA LYS A 55 12.76 -1.13 -13.04
C LYS A 55 13.98 -0.20 -13.10
N ALA A 56 13.91 0.96 -12.45
CA ALA A 56 14.96 1.98 -12.50
C ALA A 56 16.01 1.85 -11.41
N LEU A 57 15.67 1.24 -10.27
CA LEU A 57 16.52 1.16 -9.08
C LEU A 57 16.57 -0.28 -8.56
N PRO A 58 17.75 -0.79 -8.18
CA PRO A 58 17.84 -2.07 -7.49
C PRO A 58 17.02 -2.02 -6.18
N TYR A 59 16.37 -3.13 -5.86
CA TYR A 59 15.57 -3.26 -4.65
C TYR A 59 16.40 -2.87 -3.42
N SER A 60 15.90 -1.90 -2.66
CA SER A 60 16.63 -1.30 -1.54
C SER A 60 16.17 -1.80 -0.17
N GLY A 61 15.31 -2.83 -0.09
CA GLY A 61 14.80 -3.33 1.20
C GLY A 61 14.01 -2.29 1.99
N GLY A 62 13.24 -1.44 1.31
CA GLY A 62 12.54 -0.30 1.92
C GLY A 62 11.17 -0.68 2.48
N PHE A 63 10.84 -0.16 3.66
CA PHE A 63 9.53 -0.36 4.28
C PHE A 63 8.52 0.71 3.83
N THR A 64 7.32 0.29 3.44
CA THR A 64 6.23 1.19 3.07
C THR A 64 5.06 1.03 4.04
N ARG A 65 4.58 2.15 4.60
CA ARG A 65 3.44 2.14 5.53
C ARG A 65 2.14 2.36 4.74
N CYS A 66 1.14 1.51 4.96
CA CYS A 66 -0.16 1.72 4.36
C CYS A 66 -0.80 3.02 4.88
N ALA A 67 -1.33 3.80 3.95
CA ALA A 67 -2.08 5.02 4.22
C ALA A 67 -3.35 4.74 5.06
N SER A 68 -4.09 3.68 4.71
CA SER A 68 -5.34 3.29 5.36
C SER A 68 -5.09 2.50 6.64
N CYS A 69 -4.54 1.28 6.55
CA CYS A 69 -4.42 0.40 7.71
C CYS A 69 -3.20 0.63 8.59
N ARG A 70 -2.26 1.49 8.18
CA ARG A 70 -1.03 1.83 8.92
C ARG A 70 -0.06 0.66 9.16
N ASN A 71 -0.37 -0.54 8.68
CA ASN A 71 0.57 -1.67 8.66
C ASN A 71 1.81 -1.32 7.82
N ILE A 72 2.94 -1.92 8.19
CA ILE A 72 4.23 -1.72 7.52
C ILE A 72 4.47 -2.92 6.61
N PHE A 73 4.86 -2.67 5.36
CA PHE A 73 5.12 -3.69 4.34
C PHE A 73 6.58 -3.68 3.92
N SER A 74 7.15 -4.87 3.66
CA SER A 74 8.58 -5.04 3.35
C SER A 74 9.01 -4.50 2.00
N ASP A 75 8.08 -4.43 1.06
CA ASP A 75 8.29 -3.95 -0.30
C ASP A 75 7.00 -3.40 -0.90
N GLU A 76 7.13 -2.81 -2.09
CA GLU A 76 6.05 -2.19 -2.84
C GLU A 76 5.00 -3.22 -3.30
N GLY A 77 5.41 -4.45 -3.67
CA GLY A 77 4.48 -5.52 -4.05
C GLY A 77 3.60 -5.99 -2.89
N SER A 78 4.19 -6.09 -1.70
CA SER A 78 3.52 -6.40 -0.44
C SER A 78 2.54 -5.28 -0.06
N TYR A 79 2.92 -4.02 -0.25
CA TYR A 79 2.00 -2.89 -0.07
C TYR A 79 0.80 -2.99 -1.02
N LEU A 80 0.96 -3.38 -2.28
CA LEU A 80 -0.17 -3.42 -3.21
C LEU A 80 -1.05 -4.65 -3.00
N ALA A 81 -0.46 -5.80 -2.65
CA ALA A 81 -1.15 -7.07 -2.52
C ALA A 81 -2.19 -7.13 -1.38
N HIS A 82 -2.14 -6.20 -0.41
CA HIS A 82 -3.16 -6.15 0.64
C HIS A 82 -4.40 -5.34 0.24
N TRP A 83 -4.36 -4.60 -0.86
CA TRP A 83 -5.56 -3.99 -1.43
C TRP A 83 -6.27 -5.02 -2.29
N ALA A 84 -7.51 -5.35 -1.93
CA ALA A 84 -8.31 -6.37 -2.60
C ALA A 84 -9.59 -5.77 -3.18
N TYR A 85 -10.08 -6.36 -4.26
CA TYR A 85 -11.40 -6.05 -4.80
C TYR A 85 -12.40 -7.08 -4.31
N ILE A 86 -13.28 -6.68 -3.38
CA ILE A 86 -14.23 -7.57 -2.71
C ILE A 86 -15.63 -7.05 -2.99
N GLN A 87 -16.47 -7.88 -3.62
CA GLN A 87 -17.88 -7.57 -3.90
C GLN A 87 -18.12 -6.26 -4.69
N GLY A 88 -17.17 -5.83 -5.51
CA GLY A 88 -17.32 -4.60 -6.28
C GLY A 88 -16.62 -3.38 -5.65
N GLU A 89 -16.12 -3.52 -4.43
CA GLU A 89 -15.49 -2.43 -3.67
C GLU A 89 -13.98 -2.63 -3.52
N VAL A 90 -13.22 -1.53 -3.49
CA VAL A 90 -11.79 -1.55 -3.18
C VAL A 90 -11.62 -1.56 -1.67
N THR A 91 -11.05 -2.64 -1.14
CA THR A 91 -10.90 -2.88 0.30
C THR A 91 -9.42 -2.94 0.70
N CYS A 92 -9.06 -2.22 1.74
CA CYS A 92 -7.78 -2.41 2.42
C CYS A 92 -7.88 -3.62 3.35
N VAL A 93 -7.19 -4.74 3.05
CA VAL A 93 -7.16 -5.91 3.92
C VAL A 93 -6.12 -5.69 5.01
N PHE A 94 -6.59 -5.48 6.24
CA PHE A 94 -5.71 -5.08 7.35
C PHE A 94 -5.61 -6.08 8.49
N LEU A 95 -6.57 -6.99 8.61
CA LEU A 95 -6.61 -7.94 9.70
C LEU A 95 -5.50 -8.99 9.53
N PRO A 96 -4.65 -9.22 10.55
CA PRO A 96 -3.56 -10.19 10.44
C PRO A 96 -4.00 -11.59 9.96
N PRO A 97 -5.13 -12.18 10.43
CA PRO A 97 -5.57 -13.47 9.92
C PRO A 97 -5.90 -13.47 8.42
N LEU A 98 -6.47 -12.37 7.90
CA LEU A 98 -6.81 -12.24 6.48
C LEU A 98 -5.55 -12.02 5.64
N LEU A 99 -4.61 -11.22 6.14
CA LEU A 99 -3.30 -11.04 5.52
C LEU A 99 -2.53 -12.37 5.44
N ILE A 100 -2.54 -13.16 6.50
CA ILE A 100 -1.96 -14.52 6.48
C ILE A 100 -2.67 -15.40 5.45
N ALA A 101 -4.00 -15.34 5.35
CA ALA A 101 -4.75 -16.07 4.34
C ALA A 101 -4.44 -15.61 2.91
N LEU A 102 -4.07 -14.33 2.72
CA LEU A 102 -3.54 -13.80 1.47
C LEU A 102 -2.07 -14.16 1.24
N GLY A 103 -1.43 -14.92 2.14
CA GLY A 103 -0.05 -15.39 1.99
C GLY A 103 1.01 -14.46 2.58
N PHE A 104 0.61 -13.42 3.34
CA PHE A 104 1.58 -12.58 4.05
C PHE A 104 2.21 -13.31 5.23
N ILE A 105 3.49 -13.00 5.44
CA ILE A 105 4.30 -13.43 6.57
C ILE A 105 4.60 -12.20 7.42
N VAL A 106 4.53 -12.35 8.75
CA VAL A 106 4.91 -11.29 9.70
C VAL A 106 6.37 -11.48 10.08
N GLU A 107 7.16 -10.41 9.95
CA GLU A 107 8.56 -10.38 10.33
C GLU A 107 8.83 -9.29 11.36
N GLU A 108 9.71 -9.58 12.32
CA GLU A 108 10.17 -8.58 13.27
C GLU A 108 11.39 -7.84 12.70
N HIS A 109 11.28 -6.52 12.60
CA HIS A 109 12.37 -5.65 12.16
C HIS A 109 12.64 -4.56 13.20
N LYS A 110 13.91 -4.22 13.38
CA LYS A 110 14.30 -3.04 14.15
C LYS A 110 14.40 -1.85 13.20
N ILE A 111 13.39 -0.98 13.20
CA ILE A 111 13.35 0.21 12.34
C ILE A 111 13.68 1.45 13.20
N GLY A 112 14.85 2.05 12.96
CA GLY A 112 15.33 3.22 13.72
C GLY A 112 15.84 2.90 15.14
N GLU A 113 15.86 3.90 16.02
CA GLU A 113 16.38 3.79 17.39
C GLU A 113 15.35 3.32 18.43
N ARG A 114 14.19 2.81 17.98
CA ARG A 114 13.12 2.37 18.89
C ARG A 114 13.50 1.07 19.62
N SER A 115 13.14 1.00 20.90
CA SER A 115 13.42 -0.15 21.76
C SER A 115 12.58 -1.40 21.43
N SER A 116 11.41 -1.22 20.83
CA SER A 116 10.52 -2.32 20.41
C SER A 116 10.65 -2.61 18.91
N PRO A 117 10.64 -3.87 18.48
CA PRO A 117 10.61 -4.21 17.06
C PRO A 117 9.30 -3.74 16.42
N ASP A 118 9.38 -3.31 15.17
CA ASP A 118 8.23 -3.09 14.30
C ASP A 118 7.88 -4.40 13.58
N TYR A 119 6.59 -4.69 13.46
CA TYR A 119 6.11 -5.84 12.69
C TYR A 119 5.91 -5.43 11.24
N VAL A 120 6.62 -6.11 10.34
CA VAL A 120 6.60 -5.88 8.90
C VAL A 120 5.91 -7.06 8.22
N LEU A 121 4.96 -6.75 7.35
CA LEU A 121 4.25 -7.72 6.53
C LEU A 121 4.98 -7.90 5.20
N ARG A 122 5.34 -9.14 4.88
CA ARG A 122 5.98 -9.51 3.61
C ARG A 122 5.10 -10.47 2.84
N HIS A 123 4.97 -10.27 1.54
CA HIS A 123 4.30 -11.21 0.66
C HIS A 123 5.32 -11.92 -0.24
N PRO A 124 5.53 -13.25 -0.09
CA PRO A 124 6.67 -13.97 -0.66
C PRO A 124 6.68 -14.04 -2.19
N LEU A 125 5.53 -13.86 -2.86
CA LEU A 125 5.45 -13.85 -4.32
C LEU A 125 6.04 -12.61 -5.00
N PHE A 126 6.42 -11.58 -4.24
CA PHE A 126 6.96 -10.32 -4.79
C PHE A 126 8.47 -10.16 -4.59
N VAL A 127 9.17 -11.24 -4.22
CA VAL A 127 10.64 -11.28 -4.15
C VAL A 127 11.19 -11.56 -5.55
N THR A 128 11.75 -10.54 -6.21
CA THR A 128 12.59 -10.69 -7.40
C THR A 128 14.01 -10.28 -7.10
#